data_AF-A0A8U0TPE4-F1
#
_entry.id   AF-A0A8U0TPE4-F1
#
_cell.length_a   1.000
_cell.length_b   1.000
_cell.length_c   1.000
_cell.angle_alpha   90.00
_cell.angle_beta   90.00
_cell.angle_gamma   90.00
#
_symmetry.space_group_name_H-M   'P 1'
#
loop_
_entity.id
_entity.type
_entity.pdbx_description
1 polymer ?
#
loop_
_entity_poly.entity_id
_entity_poly.type
_entity_poly.pdbx_seq_one_letter_code
_entity_poly.pdbx_strand_id
1 'polypeptide(L)'
;MERKHLSAFALYQNALLASTPEVKTSSVKITAKKRKENGIQPPKSIKKTKRKQMGKQVIKAAQREERVERLAEEVQCGERSGVALDALLSDLAKVSNSRVRASKLFQWLIHPIPSKSFFRDAWEKKPVLIKRQNPDYYTGLFSTAEFDRILRRDDVQYGVNLDVTSYRNGKRETHNPPGRALPFTVWDFYESGCSLRMLNPQAFSSTVWNVLSILQEHFGSMAGANMYLTPPGTQGFAPHYDDIEAFVVQLEGKKHWRVYNPRSENEVLPVVSSPNFSHSEIGKPILEVVLEAGDLLYFPRGFIHQGDCLSDVHSLHITVSFYQRNSWGNLLAKVVPAALEMAMEEDVDFRRGLPVDYLTYMGVQNSDKEDPRRAQFLSRIEGLMKKLSTFAPVDAAVDQKARDYLHDCLPPMLTAEERASSVQGAPSRWENGEAVDMGVAIRGQTRVRLVRSGVARLCSDGEAVWLYYTADNSRVYHKEEPKSVEIKAEHTDAMEFLIHAYPKFVTVGSLPCKLAEDKVSLAELLFKRGLIHTAEPLQQS
;
A
#
# COMPACT_ATOMS: atom_id res chain seq x y z
N MET A 1 37.32 -5.21 -1.18
CA MET A 1 36.47 -6.33 -0.70
C MET A 1 35.83 -5.85 0.60
N GLU A 2 34.76 -5.06 0.49
CA GLU A 2 34.11 -4.42 1.64
C GLU A 2 33.26 -5.46 2.38
N ARG A 3 33.55 -5.64 3.67
CA ARG A 3 32.72 -6.44 4.58
C ARG A 3 31.51 -5.60 4.99
N LYS A 4 30.34 -5.88 4.42
CA LYS A 4 29.06 -5.37 4.92
C LYS A 4 28.84 -5.93 6.33
N HIS A 5 28.93 -5.06 7.34
CA HIS A 5 28.47 -5.37 8.69
C HIS A 5 26.94 -5.45 8.67
N LEU A 6 26.40 -6.67 8.75
CA LEU A 6 24.98 -6.90 8.98
C LEU A 6 24.70 -6.73 10.47
N SER A 7 23.71 -5.91 10.82
CA SER A 7 23.29 -5.74 12.20
C SER A 7 22.65 -7.04 12.74
N ALA A 8 22.72 -7.24 14.05
CA ALA A 8 22.08 -8.40 14.71
C ALA A 8 20.56 -8.46 14.45
N PHE A 9 19.93 -7.31 14.17
CA PHE A 9 18.53 -7.22 13.79
C PHE A 9 18.26 -7.76 12.37
N ALA A 10 19.16 -7.52 11.41
CA ALA A 10 19.06 -8.08 10.07
C ALA A 10 19.23 -9.61 10.06
N LEU A 11 20.09 -10.14 10.93
CA LEU A 11 20.22 -11.60 11.13
C LEU A 11 18.96 -12.23 11.73
N TYR A 12 18.27 -11.52 12.64
CA TYR A 12 17.02 -11.98 13.24
C TYR A 12 15.84 -11.95 12.24
N GLN A 13 15.72 -10.92 11.39
CA GLN A 13 14.72 -10.89 10.32
C GLN A 13 14.94 -11.99 9.27
N ASN A 14 16.19 -12.24 8.88
CA ASN A 14 16.51 -13.30 7.92
C ASN A 14 16.18 -14.70 8.48
N ALA A 15 16.36 -14.91 9.78
CA ALA A 15 16.00 -16.19 10.43
C ALA A 15 14.47 -16.42 10.47
N LEU A 16 13.67 -15.36 10.60
CA LEU A 16 12.20 -15.45 10.56
C LEU A 16 11.68 -15.71 9.13
N LEU A 17 12.29 -15.07 8.12
CA LEU A 17 11.91 -15.23 6.72
C LEU A 17 12.38 -16.58 6.11
N ALA A 18 13.45 -17.17 6.63
CA ALA A 18 14.01 -18.44 6.14
C ALA A 18 13.27 -19.70 6.63
N SER A 19 12.24 -19.56 7.49
CA SER A 19 11.51 -20.70 8.05
C SER A 19 10.19 -20.99 7.31
N THR A 20 10.29 -21.50 6.09
CA THR A 20 9.21 -22.33 5.50
C THR A 20 9.72 -23.76 5.40
N PRO A 21 9.33 -24.68 6.30
CA PRO A 21 9.63 -26.08 6.11
C PRO A 21 8.61 -26.67 5.12
N GLU A 22 9.10 -27.28 4.04
CA GLU A 22 8.39 -28.35 3.35
C GLU A 22 8.02 -29.44 4.36
N VAL A 23 6.72 -29.64 4.61
CA VAL A 23 6.25 -30.68 5.53
C VAL A 23 6.11 -31.99 4.76
N LYS A 24 7.07 -32.90 4.95
CA LYS A 24 6.90 -34.34 4.71
C LYS A 24 6.12 -34.96 5.87
N THR A 25 5.00 -35.61 5.58
CA THR A 25 4.19 -36.35 6.55
C THR A 25 4.90 -37.64 6.99
N SER A 26 5.12 -37.80 8.29
CA SER A 26 5.32 -39.13 8.89
C SER A 26 4.65 -39.21 10.25
N SER A 27 3.69 -40.12 10.37
CA SER A 27 2.91 -40.45 11.56
C SER A 27 3.70 -41.29 12.55
N VAL A 28 3.79 -40.87 13.82
CA VAL A 28 4.19 -41.75 14.93
C VAL A 28 3.22 -41.58 16.10
N LYS A 29 2.59 -42.68 16.50
CA LYS A 29 1.70 -42.82 17.66
C LYS A 29 2.53 -42.86 18.95
N ILE A 30 2.12 -42.14 20.00
CA ILE A 30 2.66 -42.30 21.35
C ILE A 30 1.52 -42.67 22.32
N THR A 31 1.65 -43.85 22.93
CA THR A 31 0.79 -44.41 23.97
C THR A 31 1.07 -43.81 25.35
N ALA A 32 0.03 -43.39 26.07
CA ALA A 32 0.11 -42.90 27.45
C ALA A 32 0.09 -44.04 28.49
N LYS A 33 0.97 -43.97 29.50
CA LYS A 33 1.01 -44.89 30.66
C LYS A 33 0.48 -44.18 31.93
N LYS A 34 -0.44 -44.86 32.64
CA LYS A 34 -1.05 -44.47 33.94
C LYS A 34 -0.13 -44.68 35.15
N ARG A 35 -0.28 -43.84 36.19
CA ARG A 35 -0.11 -44.11 37.64
C ARG A 35 -0.48 -42.82 38.42
N LYS A 36 -1.07 -42.79 39.61
CA LYS A 36 -1.91 -43.65 40.48
C LYS A 36 -2.36 -42.69 41.60
N GLU A 37 -3.65 -42.67 41.95
CA GLU A 37 -4.18 -41.93 43.09
C GLU A 37 -3.80 -42.59 44.42
N ASN A 38 -3.65 -41.79 45.48
CA ASN A 38 -3.85 -42.20 46.87
C ASN A 38 -4.41 -40.98 47.63
N GLY A 39 -5.59 -41.14 48.23
CA GLY A 39 -6.24 -40.13 49.04
C GLY A 39 -6.10 -40.39 50.54
N ILE A 40 -6.07 -39.31 51.33
CA ILE A 40 -6.39 -39.28 52.77
C ILE A 40 -7.19 -37.98 53.03
N GLN A 41 -8.26 -38.10 53.81
CA GLN A 41 -9.30 -37.09 54.12
C GLN A 41 -8.96 -36.18 55.35
N PRO A 42 -9.76 -35.11 55.64
CA PRO A 42 -9.30 -33.84 56.24
C PRO A 42 -9.74 -33.62 57.71
N PRO A 43 -9.33 -32.50 58.35
CA PRO A 43 -10.06 -31.93 59.49
C PRO A 43 -10.71 -30.56 59.21
N LYS A 44 -11.76 -30.27 60.00
CA LYS A 44 -12.76 -29.21 59.90
C LYS A 44 -12.34 -27.86 60.52
N SER A 45 -12.87 -26.77 59.93
CA SER A 45 -13.24 -25.43 60.49
C SER A 45 -12.18 -24.58 61.22
N ILE A 46 -11.96 -23.29 60.90
CA ILE A 46 -12.74 -22.15 61.42
C ILE A 46 -12.53 -20.86 60.55
N LYS A 47 -13.69 -20.30 60.13
CA LYS A 47 -14.12 -18.89 59.90
C LYS A 47 -13.19 -17.74 59.39
N LYS A 48 -13.74 -17.08 58.34
CA LYS A 48 -13.84 -15.62 58.04
C LYS A 48 -12.49 -14.88 57.81
N THR A 49 -12.24 -14.26 56.66
CA THR A 49 -12.84 -12.99 56.19
C THR A 49 -12.33 -12.67 54.77
N LYS A 50 -13.10 -11.90 53.98
CA LYS A 50 -12.81 -11.36 52.62
C LYS A 50 -13.19 -12.23 51.40
N ARG A 51 -14.48 -12.51 51.27
CA ARG A 51 -15.15 -12.80 49.99
C ARG A 51 -16.07 -11.61 49.66
N LYS A 52 -15.55 -10.61 48.94
CA LYS A 52 -16.35 -9.54 48.28
C LYS A 52 -15.48 -8.70 47.34
N GLN A 53 -14.92 -9.31 46.28
CA GLN A 53 -14.48 -8.58 45.07
C GLN A 53 -14.07 -9.52 43.90
N MET A 54 -14.71 -10.66 43.73
CA MET A 54 -14.54 -11.51 42.52
C MET A 54 -15.90 -12.06 42.13
N GLY A 55 -16.73 -11.18 41.57
CA GLY A 55 -18.09 -11.49 41.13
C GLY A 55 -18.74 -10.42 40.24
N LYS A 56 -18.00 -9.35 39.88
CA LYS A 56 -18.45 -8.30 38.96
C LYS A 56 -17.65 -8.22 37.64
N GLN A 57 -16.67 -9.09 37.43
CA GLN A 57 -15.87 -9.14 36.20
C GLN A 57 -16.31 -10.22 35.19
N VAL A 58 -17.11 -11.21 35.60
CA VAL A 58 -17.59 -12.26 34.69
C VAL A 58 -18.90 -11.87 33.99
N ILE A 59 -19.68 -10.94 34.55
CA ILE A 59 -20.94 -10.44 33.94
C ILE A 59 -20.68 -9.27 32.97
N LYS A 60 -19.53 -8.59 33.08
CA LYS A 60 -19.11 -7.54 32.12
C LYS A 60 -18.45 -8.08 30.85
N ALA A 61 -18.06 -9.36 30.82
CA ALA A 61 -17.55 -10.02 29.62
C ALA A 61 -18.71 -10.51 28.73
N ALA A 62 -19.74 -11.11 29.34
CA ALA A 62 -20.95 -11.55 28.63
C ALA A 62 -21.82 -10.40 28.09
N GLN A 63 -21.75 -9.20 28.68
CA GLN A 63 -22.41 -7.99 28.14
C GLN A 63 -21.52 -7.19 27.17
N ARG A 64 -20.32 -7.69 26.83
CA ARG A 64 -19.43 -7.09 25.83
C ARG A 64 -19.38 -7.89 24.52
N GLU A 65 -19.93 -9.10 24.50
CA GLU A 65 -20.12 -9.91 23.29
C GLU A 65 -21.27 -9.42 22.40
N GLU A 66 -22.08 -8.46 22.85
CA GLU A 66 -23.24 -7.94 22.10
C GLU A 66 -22.99 -6.62 21.36
N ARG A 67 -21.73 -6.22 21.13
CA ARG A 67 -21.47 -4.92 20.46
C ARG A 67 -20.21 -4.83 19.61
N VAL A 68 -19.98 -5.79 18.72
CA VAL A 68 -19.24 -5.56 17.46
C VAL A 68 -19.82 -6.44 16.34
N GLU A 69 -21.12 -6.37 16.09
CA GLU A 69 -21.62 -6.71 14.75
C GLU A 69 -21.20 -5.57 13.81
N ARG A 70 -19.99 -5.68 13.25
CA ARG A 70 -19.55 -4.87 12.11
C ARG A 70 -20.31 -5.34 10.88
N LEU A 71 -21.60 -5.00 10.82
CA LEU A 71 -22.41 -5.22 9.63
C LEU A 71 -21.82 -4.41 8.47
N ALA A 72 -21.68 -5.06 7.32
CA ALA A 72 -21.26 -4.40 6.09
C ALA A 72 -22.26 -3.26 5.78
N GLU A 73 -21.73 -2.15 5.27
CA GLU A 73 -22.58 -1.06 4.80
C GLU A 73 -22.95 -1.29 3.35
N GLU A 74 -24.23 -1.52 3.07
CA GLU A 74 -24.76 -1.63 1.71
C GLU A 74 -25.42 -0.32 1.30
N VAL A 75 -25.03 0.18 0.12
CA VAL A 75 -25.59 1.39 -0.48
C VAL A 75 -26.12 1.05 -1.87
N GLN A 76 -27.43 1.27 -2.07
CA GLN A 76 -28.08 1.13 -3.37
C GLN A 76 -28.21 2.49 -4.05
N CYS A 77 -27.75 2.57 -5.30
CA CYS A 77 -27.91 3.75 -6.15
C CYS A 77 -29.21 3.67 -6.96
N GLY A 78 -29.78 4.83 -7.33
CA GLY A 78 -30.89 4.88 -8.29
C GLY A 78 -30.42 4.59 -9.73
N GLU A 79 -31.35 4.15 -10.59
CA GLU A 79 -31.06 3.80 -11.98
C GLU A 79 -30.29 4.91 -12.72
N ARG A 80 -29.15 4.55 -13.33
CA ARG A 80 -28.24 5.44 -14.10
C ARG A 80 -27.66 6.63 -13.33
N SER A 81 -27.43 6.54 -12.03
CA SER A 81 -26.65 7.57 -11.33
C SER A 81 -25.15 7.37 -11.57
N GLY A 82 -24.46 8.35 -12.15
CA GLY A 82 -23.00 8.32 -12.29
C GLY A 82 -22.47 8.87 -13.61
N VAL A 83 -21.36 9.60 -13.57
CA VAL A 83 -20.62 10.01 -14.78
C VAL A 83 -19.76 8.84 -15.22
N ALA A 84 -19.71 8.52 -16.52
CA ALA A 84 -18.83 7.48 -17.05
C ALA A 84 -17.33 7.86 -16.85
N LEU A 85 -16.45 6.87 -16.76
CA LEU A 85 -15.03 7.11 -16.45
C LEU A 85 -14.34 7.99 -17.49
N ASP A 86 -14.62 7.81 -18.78
CA ASP A 86 -14.04 8.59 -19.88
C ASP A 86 -14.38 10.09 -19.80
N ALA A 87 -15.66 10.41 -19.54
CA ALA A 87 -16.14 11.76 -19.30
C ALA A 87 -15.50 12.35 -18.04
N LEU A 88 -15.41 11.57 -16.96
CA LEU A 88 -14.73 12.00 -15.74
C LEU A 88 -13.24 12.30 -16.00
N LEU A 89 -12.49 11.40 -16.65
CA LEU A 89 -11.07 11.60 -16.93
C LEU A 89 -10.85 12.83 -17.81
N SER A 90 -11.73 13.08 -18.77
CA SER A 90 -11.73 14.29 -19.59
C SER A 90 -11.96 15.56 -18.78
N ASP A 91 -12.85 15.53 -17.79
CA ASP A 91 -13.07 16.66 -16.88
C ASP A 91 -11.94 16.83 -15.87
N LEU A 92 -11.37 15.74 -15.36
CA LEU A 92 -10.19 15.77 -14.50
C LEU A 92 -8.99 16.36 -15.22
N ALA A 93 -8.83 16.13 -16.53
CA ALA A 93 -7.77 16.74 -17.33
C ALA A 93 -7.83 18.27 -17.35
N LYS A 94 -9.00 18.87 -17.14
CA LYS A 94 -9.20 20.34 -17.05
C LYS A 94 -8.91 20.91 -15.66
N VAL A 95 -8.73 20.05 -14.65
CA VAL A 95 -8.46 20.46 -13.26
C VAL A 95 -6.96 20.60 -13.06
N SER A 96 -6.48 21.84 -12.92
CA SER A 96 -5.05 22.13 -12.74
C SER A 96 -4.46 21.51 -11.47
N ASN A 97 -5.17 21.58 -10.34
CA ASN A 97 -4.69 21.03 -9.07
C ASN A 97 -4.86 19.50 -9.00
N SER A 98 -3.75 18.77 -9.07
CA SER A 98 -3.67 17.31 -8.93
C SER A 98 -4.25 16.75 -7.63
N ARG A 99 -4.14 17.46 -6.49
CA ARG A 99 -4.78 17.02 -5.25
C ARG A 99 -6.30 17.03 -5.39
N VAL A 100 -6.85 18.04 -6.07
CA VAL A 100 -8.28 18.12 -6.37
C VAL A 100 -8.68 17.04 -7.38
N ARG A 101 -7.83 16.74 -8.38
CA ARG A 101 -8.05 15.60 -9.30
C ARG A 101 -8.17 14.29 -8.53
N ALA A 102 -7.22 14.03 -7.64
CA ALA A 102 -7.17 12.84 -6.79
C ALA A 102 -8.42 12.72 -5.90
N SER A 103 -8.79 13.79 -5.20
CA SER A 103 -10.02 13.82 -4.39
C SER A 103 -11.29 13.61 -5.22
N LYS A 104 -11.39 14.20 -6.41
CA LYS A 104 -12.56 14.02 -7.30
C LYS A 104 -12.66 12.61 -7.84
N LEU A 105 -11.54 12.01 -8.28
CA LEU A 105 -11.52 10.64 -8.76
C LEU A 105 -11.88 9.64 -7.64
N PHE A 106 -11.33 9.83 -6.44
CA PHE A 106 -11.71 9.00 -5.31
C PHE A 106 -13.20 9.17 -4.94
N GLN A 107 -13.70 10.40 -4.88
CA GLN A 107 -15.12 10.66 -4.61
C GLN A 107 -16.04 10.02 -5.67
N TRP A 108 -15.62 9.99 -6.93
CA TRP A 108 -16.31 9.25 -7.98
C TRP A 108 -16.23 7.74 -7.75
N LEU A 109 -15.07 7.20 -7.38
CA LEU A 109 -14.87 5.77 -7.16
C LEU A 109 -15.80 5.22 -6.08
N ILE A 110 -16.13 5.99 -5.05
CA ILE A 110 -17.01 5.58 -3.94
C ILE A 110 -18.38 6.27 -3.92
N HIS A 111 -18.76 6.97 -5.00
CA HIS A 111 -20.09 7.58 -5.09
C HIS A 111 -21.18 6.52 -4.87
N PRO A 112 -22.22 6.79 -4.06
CA PRO A 112 -22.65 8.09 -3.52
C PRO A 112 -22.11 8.41 -2.12
N ILE A 113 -21.25 7.57 -1.55
CA ILE A 113 -20.73 7.76 -0.20
C ILE A 113 -19.80 8.98 -0.18
N PRO A 114 -20.04 9.99 0.68
CA PRO A 114 -19.12 11.09 0.83
C PRO A 114 -17.76 10.59 1.37
N SER A 115 -16.67 11.03 0.76
CA SER A 115 -15.29 10.63 1.14
C SER A 115 -14.99 10.81 2.62
N LYS A 116 -15.45 11.92 3.23
CA LYS A 116 -15.29 12.15 4.67
C LYS A 116 -15.99 11.09 5.53
N SER A 117 -17.20 10.66 5.13
CA SER A 117 -17.95 9.62 5.84
C SER A 117 -17.27 8.26 5.68
N PHE A 118 -16.81 7.93 4.47
CA PHE A 118 -16.08 6.69 4.21
C PHE A 118 -14.84 6.55 5.11
N PHE A 119 -13.98 7.57 5.17
CA PHE A 119 -12.78 7.52 6.03
C PHE A 119 -13.09 7.51 7.53
N ARG A 120 -14.18 8.18 7.94
CA ARG A 120 -14.58 8.20 9.35
C ARG A 120 -15.17 6.86 9.79
N ASP A 121 -16.00 6.24 8.96
CA ASP A 121 -16.91 5.17 9.39
C ASP A 121 -16.54 3.78 8.85
N ALA A 122 -15.88 3.71 7.69
CA ALA A 122 -15.61 2.45 6.98
C ALA A 122 -14.13 2.09 6.87
N TRP A 123 -13.27 3.07 6.52
CA TRP A 123 -11.84 2.85 6.29
C TRP A 123 -11.16 2.15 7.48
N GLU A 124 -10.45 1.05 7.20
CA GLU A 124 -9.80 0.17 8.18
C GLU A 124 -10.74 -0.44 9.24
N LYS A 125 -12.07 -0.37 9.04
CA LYS A 125 -13.06 -0.77 10.05
C LYS A 125 -14.02 -1.85 9.60
N LYS A 126 -14.65 -1.69 8.44
CA LYS A 126 -15.72 -2.59 7.96
C LYS A 126 -15.82 -2.62 6.43
N PRO A 127 -16.38 -3.70 5.84
CA PRO A 127 -16.65 -3.76 4.42
C PRO A 127 -17.75 -2.78 3.99
N VAL A 128 -17.67 -2.34 2.73
CA VAL A 128 -18.65 -1.46 2.09
C VAL A 128 -19.00 -2.02 0.72
N LEU A 129 -20.29 -2.17 0.44
CA LEU A 129 -20.84 -2.57 -0.84
C LEU A 129 -21.60 -1.39 -1.46
N ILE A 130 -21.23 -1.03 -2.69
CA ILE A 130 -21.95 -0.04 -3.50
C ILE A 130 -22.55 -0.75 -4.70
N LYS A 131 -23.88 -0.86 -4.69
CA LYS A 131 -24.70 -1.38 -5.78
C LYS A 131 -25.08 -0.24 -6.71
N ARG A 132 -24.51 -0.23 -7.93
CA ARG A 132 -24.69 0.92 -8.85
C ARG A 132 -25.84 0.78 -9.81
N GLN A 133 -26.21 -0.45 -10.18
CA GLN A 133 -27.20 -0.69 -11.23
C GLN A 133 -26.86 0.08 -12.54
N ASN A 134 -25.56 0.25 -12.81
CA ASN A 134 -25.04 0.97 -13.96
C ASN A 134 -23.83 0.18 -14.52
N PRO A 135 -24.05 -0.73 -15.47
CA PRO A 135 -22.98 -1.58 -16.01
C PRO A 135 -21.88 -0.77 -16.70
N ASP A 136 -22.21 0.43 -17.20
CA ASP A 136 -21.28 1.27 -17.95
C ASP A 136 -20.42 2.17 -17.06
N TYR A 137 -20.58 2.13 -15.72
CA TYR A 137 -19.89 3.03 -14.80
C TYR A 137 -18.37 2.98 -14.95
N TYR A 138 -17.83 1.78 -15.18
CA TYR A 138 -16.39 1.55 -15.31
C TYR A 138 -15.93 1.34 -16.76
N THR A 139 -16.79 1.57 -17.74
CA THR A 139 -16.44 1.42 -19.16
C THR A 139 -15.23 2.27 -19.50
N GLY A 140 -14.26 1.64 -20.18
CA GLY A 140 -12.98 2.27 -20.53
C GLY A 140 -11.85 2.05 -19.52
N LEU A 141 -12.12 1.54 -18.30
CA LEU A 141 -11.06 1.26 -17.32
C LEU A 141 -10.16 0.10 -17.76
N PHE A 142 -10.77 -1.06 -18.02
CA PHE A 142 -10.13 -2.28 -18.52
C PHE A 142 -11.20 -3.25 -19.02
N SER A 143 -10.86 -4.15 -19.95
CA SER A 143 -11.81 -5.14 -20.51
C SER A 143 -11.11 -6.45 -20.89
N THR A 144 -11.88 -7.50 -21.11
CA THR A 144 -11.39 -8.79 -21.64
C THR A 144 -10.77 -8.61 -23.03
N ALA A 145 -11.30 -7.70 -23.85
CA ALA A 145 -10.72 -7.35 -25.15
C ALA A 145 -9.35 -6.67 -25.00
N GLU A 146 -9.18 -5.78 -24.02
CA GLU A 146 -7.87 -5.18 -23.72
C GLU A 146 -6.89 -6.22 -23.18
N PHE A 147 -7.35 -7.15 -22.35
CA PHE A 147 -6.53 -8.27 -21.88
C PHE A 147 -6.02 -9.14 -23.04
N ASP A 148 -6.89 -9.55 -23.96
CA ASP A 148 -6.49 -10.31 -25.16
C ASP A 148 -5.49 -9.52 -26.03
N ARG A 149 -5.72 -8.20 -26.22
CA ARG A 149 -4.78 -7.32 -26.92
C ARG A 149 -3.40 -7.33 -26.27
N ILE A 150 -3.34 -7.26 -24.93
CA ILE A 150 -2.09 -7.26 -24.17
C ILE A 150 -1.36 -8.60 -24.36
N LEU A 151 -2.03 -9.73 -24.24
CA LEU A 151 -1.43 -11.06 -24.49
C LEU A 151 -0.84 -11.18 -25.91
N ARG A 152 -1.48 -10.59 -26.92
CA ARG A 152 -1.00 -10.63 -28.31
C ARG A 152 0.19 -9.71 -28.57
N ARG A 153 0.13 -8.48 -28.08
CA ARG A 153 1.05 -7.40 -28.49
C ARG A 153 2.20 -7.17 -27.54
N ASP A 154 2.01 -7.46 -26.26
CA ASP A 154 2.97 -7.18 -25.21
C ASP A 154 3.70 -8.47 -24.78
N ASP A 155 4.83 -8.29 -24.09
CA ASP A 155 5.60 -9.42 -23.55
C ASP A 155 5.13 -9.78 -22.14
N VAL A 156 4.04 -10.55 -22.06
CA VAL A 156 3.46 -11.03 -20.80
C VAL A 156 4.12 -12.35 -20.42
N GLN A 157 4.70 -12.42 -19.22
CA GLN A 157 5.38 -13.62 -18.73
C GLN A 157 4.59 -14.29 -17.59
N TYR A 158 4.49 -15.62 -17.61
CA TYR A 158 3.87 -16.38 -16.52
C TYR A 158 4.68 -16.22 -15.22
N GLY A 159 3.99 -16.08 -14.09
CA GLY A 159 4.59 -15.87 -12.77
C GLY A 159 5.22 -14.48 -12.53
N VAL A 160 5.39 -13.68 -13.59
CA VAL A 160 5.86 -12.28 -13.49
C VAL A 160 4.70 -11.30 -13.70
N ASN A 161 3.88 -11.54 -14.72
CA ASN A 161 2.76 -10.68 -15.09
C ASN A 161 1.42 -11.39 -15.02
N LEU A 162 1.40 -12.70 -15.27
CA LEU A 162 0.18 -13.49 -15.33
C LEU A 162 0.30 -14.78 -14.51
N ASP A 163 -0.71 -15.03 -13.67
CA ASP A 163 -0.91 -16.33 -13.04
C ASP A 163 -2.17 -17.01 -13.57
N VAL A 164 -2.09 -18.33 -13.68
CA VAL A 164 -3.21 -19.23 -13.98
C VAL A 164 -3.50 -20.04 -12.72
N THR A 165 -4.72 -19.95 -12.21
CA THR A 165 -5.08 -20.60 -10.94
C THR A 165 -6.44 -21.30 -10.99
N SER A 166 -6.61 -22.32 -10.15
CA SER A 166 -7.92 -22.94 -9.92
C SER A 166 -8.10 -23.26 -8.45
N TYR A 167 -9.34 -23.27 -8.00
CA TYR A 167 -9.73 -23.79 -6.70
C TYR A 167 -10.85 -24.81 -6.87
N ARG A 168 -10.53 -26.08 -6.63
CA ARG A 168 -11.46 -27.21 -6.78
C ARG A 168 -11.29 -28.15 -5.61
N ASN A 169 -12.40 -28.71 -5.11
CA ASN A 169 -12.39 -29.68 -4.01
C ASN A 169 -11.58 -29.22 -2.78
N GLY A 170 -11.66 -27.93 -2.44
CA GLY A 170 -10.94 -27.36 -1.30
C GLY A 170 -9.45 -27.09 -1.53
N LYS A 171 -8.90 -27.31 -2.73
CA LYS A 171 -7.47 -27.16 -3.04
C LYS A 171 -7.24 -26.07 -4.08
N ARG A 172 -6.32 -25.15 -3.78
CA ARG A 172 -5.84 -24.10 -4.70
C ARG A 172 -4.60 -24.59 -5.44
N GLU A 173 -4.58 -24.42 -6.75
CA GLU A 173 -3.47 -24.83 -7.63
C GLU A 173 -3.02 -23.66 -8.52
N THR A 174 -1.72 -23.62 -8.86
CA THR A 174 -1.14 -22.76 -9.89
C THR A 174 -0.75 -23.63 -11.07
N HIS A 175 -1.08 -23.18 -12.27
CA HIS A 175 -0.83 -23.91 -13.52
C HIS A 175 0.13 -23.20 -14.45
N ASN A 176 0.91 -22.24 -13.93
CA ASN A 176 1.83 -21.42 -14.71
C ASN A 176 2.85 -22.28 -15.46
N PRO A 177 2.83 -22.30 -16.80
CA PRO A 177 3.97 -22.78 -17.59
C PRO A 177 5.17 -21.84 -17.41
N PRO A 178 6.39 -22.28 -17.73
CA PRO A 178 7.52 -21.37 -17.87
C PRO A 178 7.36 -20.48 -19.12
N GLY A 179 7.84 -19.24 -19.04
CA GLY A 179 7.99 -18.34 -20.19
C GLY A 179 6.75 -17.50 -20.54
N ARG A 180 6.63 -17.16 -21.83
CA ARG A 180 5.66 -16.18 -22.33
C ARG A 180 4.23 -16.72 -22.33
N ALA A 181 3.30 -15.91 -21.82
CA ALA A 181 1.87 -16.16 -21.83
C ALA A 181 1.25 -15.73 -23.17
N LEU A 182 1.13 -16.68 -24.09
CA LEU A 182 0.51 -16.46 -25.40
C LEU A 182 -0.99 -16.76 -25.36
N PRO A 183 -1.82 -16.04 -26.13
CA PRO A 183 -3.28 -16.19 -26.11
C PRO A 183 -3.75 -17.63 -26.31
N PHE A 184 -3.14 -18.39 -27.22
CA PHE A 184 -3.53 -19.77 -27.51
C PHE A 184 -3.56 -20.64 -26.24
N THR A 185 -2.48 -20.63 -25.45
CA THR A 185 -2.36 -21.40 -24.21
C THR A 185 -3.16 -20.78 -23.06
N VAL A 186 -3.19 -19.45 -22.97
CA VAL A 186 -3.93 -18.75 -21.91
C VAL A 186 -5.43 -19.01 -22.02
N TRP A 187 -6.00 -18.96 -23.23
CA TRP A 187 -7.41 -19.24 -23.46
C TRP A 187 -7.76 -20.72 -23.28
N ASP A 188 -6.85 -21.64 -23.60
CA ASP A 188 -7.03 -23.08 -23.31
C ASP A 188 -7.16 -23.35 -21.80
N PHE A 189 -6.34 -22.67 -20.98
CA PHE A 189 -6.49 -22.74 -19.52
C PHE A 189 -7.84 -22.16 -19.04
N TYR A 190 -8.28 -21.05 -19.63
CA TYR A 190 -9.55 -20.43 -19.29
C TYR A 190 -10.73 -21.37 -19.60
N GLU A 191 -10.76 -21.96 -20.80
CA GLU A 191 -11.77 -22.97 -21.20
C GLU A 191 -11.71 -24.22 -20.32
N SER A 192 -10.51 -24.59 -19.86
CA SER A 192 -10.31 -25.67 -18.89
C SER A 192 -10.77 -25.33 -17.46
N GLY A 193 -11.35 -24.14 -17.25
CA GLY A 193 -11.94 -23.68 -16.00
C GLY A 193 -10.92 -23.11 -15.00
N CYS A 194 -9.83 -22.52 -15.48
CA CYS A 194 -8.87 -21.78 -14.67
C CYS A 194 -9.15 -20.27 -14.70
N SER A 195 -8.95 -19.60 -13.58
CA SER A 195 -8.90 -18.13 -13.52
C SER A 195 -7.54 -17.61 -13.97
N LEU A 196 -7.57 -16.44 -14.59
CA LEU A 196 -6.41 -15.70 -15.07
C LEU A 196 -6.24 -14.45 -14.20
N ARG A 197 -5.06 -14.26 -13.60
CA ARG A 197 -4.73 -13.10 -12.76
C ARG A 197 -3.57 -12.32 -13.35
N MET A 198 -3.83 -11.10 -13.83
CA MET A 198 -2.78 -10.17 -14.24
C MET A 198 -2.32 -9.33 -13.06
N LEU A 199 -1.04 -9.39 -12.72
CA LEU A 199 -0.42 -8.85 -11.50
C LEU A 199 -0.12 -7.35 -11.55
N ASN A 200 0.02 -6.79 -12.75
CA ASN A 200 0.43 -5.40 -12.94
C ASN A 200 -0.20 -4.79 -14.21
N PRO A 201 -1.53 -4.74 -14.33
CA PRO A 201 -2.23 -4.23 -15.52
C PRO A 201 -1.82 -2.79 -15.88
N GLN A 202 -1.42 -1.97 -14.90
CA GLN A 202 -0.91 -0.61 -15.12
C GLN A 202 0.38 -0.55 -15.94
N ALA A 203 1.15 -1.64 -16.05
CA ALA A 203 2.31 -1.70 -16.93
C ALA A 203 1.92 -1.76 -18.42
N PHE A 204 0.70 -2.21 -18.73
CA PHE A 204 0.24 -2.48 -20.10
C PHE A 204 -0.94 -1.60 -20.52
N SER A 205 -1.82 -1.22 -19.58
CA SER A 205 -2.95 -0.33 -19.81
C SER A 205 -2.64 1.10 -19.39
N SER A 206 -2.84 2.05 -20.30
CA SER A 206 -2.66 3.48 -20.03
C SER A 206 -3.78 4.04 -19.15
N THR A 207 -5.01 3.55 -19.30
CA THR A 207 -6.13 4.00 -18.45
C THR A 207 -5.95 3.55 -17.01
N VAL A 208 -5.58 2.28 -16.79
CA VAL A 208 -5.27 1.78 -15.44
C VAL A 208 -4.12 2.58 -14.84
N TRP A 209 -3.04 2.82 -15.59
CA TRP A 209 -1.94 3.68 -15.13
C TRP A 209 -2.42 5.08 -14.74
N ASN A 210 -3.24 5.74 -15.58
CA ASN A 210 -3.78 7.06 -15.29
C ASN A 210 -4.53 7.07 -13.95
N VAL A 211 -5.50 6.17 -13.80
CA VAL A 211 -6.34 6.06 -12.60
C VAL A 211 -5.51 5.81 -11.35
N LEU A 212 -4.58 4.86 -11.38
CA LEU A 212 -3.72 4.55 -10.22
C LEU A 212 -2.78 5.72 -9.89
N SER A 213 -2.18 6.36 -10.89
CA SER A 213 -1.28 7.51 -10.67
C SER A 213 -2.00 8.72 -10.06
N ILE A 214 -3.30 8.87 -10.30
CA ILE A 214 -4.13 9.90 -9.67
C ILE A 214 -4.53 9.47 -8.25
N LEU A 215 -4.95 8.22 -8.06
CA LEU A 215 -5.42 7.73 -6.75
C LEU A 215 -4.30 7.62 -5.71
N GLN A 216 -3.07 7.27 -6.11
CA GLN A 216 -1.94 7.21 -5.17
C GLN A 216 -1.71 8.55 -4.45
N GLU A 217 -1.92 9.67 -5.14
CA GLU A 217 -1.79 11.02 -4.56
C GLU A 217 -2.89 11.30 -3.52
N HIS A 218 -4.06 10.67 -3.63
CA HIS A 218 -5.12 10.79 -2.62
C HIS A 218 -4.75 10.08 -1.31
N PHE A 219 -4.15 8.89 -1.42
CA PHE A 219 -3.85 8.03 -0.27
C PHE A 219 -2.48 8.30 0.36
N GLY A 220 -1.56 8.97 -0.34
CA GLY A 220 -0.17 9.10 0.12
C GLY A 220 0.50 7.73 0.30
N SER A 221 0.12 6.78 -0.55
CA SER A 221 0.57 5.38 -0.55
C SER A 221 0.50 4.86 -1.98
N MET A 222 1.36 3.89 -2.31
CA MET A 222 1.34 3.23 -3.61
C MET A 222 -0.07 2.71 -3.93
N ALA A 223 -0.51 2.94 -5.15
CA ALA A 223 -1.71 2.33 -5.72
C ALA A 223 -1.32 1.15 -6.60
N GLY A 224 -1.66 -0.06 -6.18
CA GLY A 224 -1.51 -1.29 -6.96
C GLY A 224 -2.82 -1.70 -7.62
N ALA A 225 -2.73 -2.63 -8.57
CA ALA A 225 -3.92 -3.31 -9.05
C ALA A 225 -3.61 -4.73 -9.52
N ASN A 226 -4.57 -5.64 -9.34
CA ASN A 226 -4.59 -6.94 -9.99
C ASN A 226 -5.90 -7.06 -10.78
N MET A 227 -5.83 -7.60 -11.99
CA MET A 227 -7.03 -7.99 -12.74
C MET A 227 -7.28 -9.49 -12.60
N TYR A 228 -8.54 -9.89 -12.47
CA TYR A 228 -8.95 -11.28 -12.36
C TYR A 228 -10.08 -11.59 -13.36
N LEU A 229 -9.82 -12.53 -14.25
CA LEU A 229 -10.79 -13.08 -15.19
C LEU A 229 -11.08 -14.54 -14.81
N THR A 230 -12.34 -14.84 -14.49
CA THR A 230 -12.77 -16.18 -14.03
C THR A 230 -13.88 -16.72 -14.94
N PRO A 231 -13.78 -17.98 -15.41
CA PRO A 231 -14.79 -18.60 -16.26
C PRO A 231 -16.06 -18.98 -15.48
N PRO A 232 -17.21 -19.14 -16.17
CA PRO A 232 -18.48 -19.52 -15.55
C PRO A 232 -18.38 -20.77 -14.68
N GLY A 233 -19.07 -20.79 -13.54
CA GLY A 233 -19.18 -21.95 -12.65
C GLY A 233 -17.89 -22.36 -11.93
N THR A 234 -16.86 -21.49 -11.92
CA THR A 234 -15.56 -21.81 -11.34
C THR A 234 -15.14 -20.84 -10.23
N GLN A 235 -14.18 -21.30 -9.41
CA GLN A 235 -13.49 -20.50 -8.41
C GLN A 235 -11.98 -20.57 -8.67
N GLY A 236 -11.29 -19.42 -8.64
CA GLY A 236 -9.86 -19.32 -8.91
C GLY A 236 -8.95 -19.41 -7.69
N PHE A 237 -9.45 -18.98 -6.53
CA PHE A 237 -8.66 -18.75 -5.32
C PHE A 237 -9.38 -19.33 -4.10
N ALA A 238 -8.62 -19.87 -3.15
CA ALA A 238 -9.14 -20.30 -1.86
C ALA A 238 -9.51 -19.06 -1.00
N PRO A 239 -10.31 -19.24 0.07
CA PRO A 239 -10.50 -18.20 1.08
C PRO A 239 -9.17 -17.71 1.68
N HIS A 240 -8.96 -16.40 1.73
CA HIS A 240 -7.76 -15.76 2.31
C HIS A 240 -8.05 -14.31 2.70
N TYR A 241 -7.14 -13.67 3.44
CA TYR A 241 -7.08 -12.21 3.56
C TYR A 241 -5.74 -11.69 3.04
N ASP A 242 -5.73 -10.44 2.58
CA ASP A 242 -4.53 -9.74 2.10
C ASP A 242 -3.99 -8.75 3.14
N ASP A 243 -2.79 -8.21 2.89
CA ASP A 243 -2.12 -7.16 3.67
C ASP A 243 -2.33 -5.74 3.13
N ILE A 244 -3.38 -5.54 2.33
CA ILE A 244 -3.73 -4.28 1.67
C ILE A 244 -5.18 -3.89 1.87
N GLU A 245 -5.46 -2.59 1.71
CA GLU A 245 -6.84 -2.09 1.65
C GLU A 245 -7.37 -2.31 0.23
N ALA A 246 -8.42 -3.10 0.07
CA ALA A 246 -8.89 -3.60 -1.23
C ALA A 246 -10.16 -2.90 -1.71
N PHE A 247 -10.15 -2.46 -2.97
CA PHE A 247 -11.32 -1.99 -3.71
C PHE A 247 -11.54 -2.89 -4.93
N VAL A 248 -12.48 -3.84 -4.81
CA VAL A 248 -12.92 -4.71 -5.90
C VAL A 248 -13.88 -3.94 -6.80
N VAL A 249 -13.46 -3.70 -8.04
CA VAL A 249 -14.20 -2.98 -9.08
C VAL A 249 -14.68 -3.98 -10.12
N GLN A 250 -15.98 -4.28 -10.13
CA GLN A 250 -16.57 -5.27 -11.04
C GLN A 250 -16.75 -4.67 -12.45
N LEU A 251 -16.07 -5.25 -13.45
CA LEU A 251 -15.98 -4.70 -14.81
C LEU A 251 -16.92 -5.39 -15.79
N GLU A 252 -16.93 -6.72 -15.78
CA GLU A 252 -17.77 -7.53 -16.67
C GLU A 252 -18.40 -8.70 -15.92
N GLY A 253 -19.57 -9.12 -16.40
CA GLY A 253 -20.27 -10.31 -15.91
C GLY A 253 -20.65 -10.22 -14.43
N LYS A 254 -20.67 -11.36 -13.74
CA LYS A 254 -21.12 -11.45 -12.34
C LYS A 254 -20.25 -12.37 -11.51
N LYS A 255 -20.04 -12.03 -10.24
CA LYS A 255 -19.28 -12.86 -9.31
C LYS A 255 -19.94 -12.91 -7.94
N HIS A 256 -20.11 -14.13 -7.41
CA HIS A 256 -20.58 -14.35 -6.06
C HIS A 256 -19.41 -14.17 -5.09
N TRP A 257 -19.53 -13.21 -4.18
CA TRP A 257 -18.54 -12.83 -3.18
C TRP A 257 -19.03 -13.11 -1.78
N ARG A 258 -18.14 -13.64 -0.94
CA ARG A 258 -18.35 -13.83 0.48
C ARG A 258 -17.19 -13.20 1.25
N VAL A 259 -17.50 -12.32 2.20
CA VAL A 259 -16.54 -11.62 3.06
C VAL A 259 -16.84 -11.97 4.51
N TYR A 260 -15.79 -12.19 5.31
CA TYR A 260 -15.85 -12.66 6.69
C TYR A 260 -15.06 -11.72 7.60
N ASN A 261 -15.45 -11.65 8.87
CA ASN A 261 -14.64 -10.97 9.88
C ASN A 261 -13.26 -11.64 10.02
N PRO A 262 -12.23 -10.88 10.45
CA PRO A 262 -11.02 -11.47 11.04
C PRO A 262 -11.39 -12.48 12.13
N ARG A 263 -10.71 -13.63 12.19
CA ARG A 263 -11.09 -14.74 13.10
C ARG A 263 -10.69 -14.48 14.54
N SER A 264 -9.74 -13.58 14.76
CA SER A 264 -9.25 -13.15 16.06
C SER A 264 -8.73 -11.71 16.00
N GLU A 265 -8.53 -11.08 17.15
CA GLU A 265 -7.94 -9.73 17.24
C GLU A 265 -6.56 -9.63 16.57
N ASN A 266 -5.77 -10.72 16.56
CA ASN A 266 -4.45 -10.75 15.92
C ASN A 266 -4.52 -10.71 14.38
N GLU A 267 -5.69 -10.99 13.80
CA GLU A 267 -5.94 -10.92 12.36
C GLU A 267 -6.60 -9.60 11.96
N VAL A 268 -6.88 -8.69 12.90
CA VAL A 268 -7.39 -7.36 12.59
C VAL A 268 -6.24 -6.51 12.09
N LEU A 269 -6.37 -5.97 10.87
CA LEU A 269 -5.35 -5.14 10.22
C LEU A 269 -3.95 -5.78 10.17
N PRO A 270 -3.82 -7.02 9.66
CA PRO A 270 -2.60 -7.80 9.72
C PRO A 270 -1.47 -7.12 8.94
N VAL A 271 -0.24 -7.46 9.33
CA VAL A 271 0.98 -6.92 8.69
C VAL A 271 1.34 -7.69 7.40
N VAL A 272 0.88 -8.93 7.28
CA VAL A 272 1.17 -9.84 6.16
C VAL A 272 -0.09 -10.60 5.73
N SER A 273 -0.13 -11.02 4.47
CA SER A 273 -1.24 -11.81 3.90
C SER A 273 -1.35 -13.19 4.55
N SER A 274 -2.54 -13.77 4.55
CA SER A 274 -2.78 -15.09 5.13
C SER A 274 -2.29 -16.23 4.23
N PRO A 275 -2.13 -17.45 4.78
CA PRO A 275 -2.19 -18.65 3.95
C PRO A 275 -3.61 -18.86 3.39
N ASN A 276 -3.76 -19.83 2.47
CA ASN A 276 -5.07 -20.28 2.01
C ASN A 276 -5.80 -21.02 3.14
N PHE A 277 -7.04 -20.66 3.42
CA PHE A 277 -7.90 -21.32 4.40
C PHE A 277 -8.82 -22.36 3.76
N SER A 278 -9.16 -23.37 4.54
CA SER A 278 -10.26 -24.30 4.25
C SER A 278 -11.61 -23.75 4.73
N HIS A 279 -12.70 -24.32 4.23
CA HIS A 279 -14.05 -23.94 4.65
C HIS A 279 -14.32 -24.17 6.15
N SER A 280 -13.65 -25.15 6.76
CA SER A 280 -13.77 -25.41 8.21
C SER A 280 -13.05 -24.37 9.08
N GLU A 281 -12.13 -23.60 8.51
CA GLU A 281 -11.36 -22.57 9.21
C GLU A 281 -12.01 -21.19 9.17
N ILE A 282 -13.05 -21.02 8.34
CA ILE A 282 -13.75 -19.76 8.16
C ILE A 282 -15.17 -19.86 8.75
N GLY A 283 -15.62 -18.77 9.39
CA GLY A 283 -16.94 -18.70 10.00
C GLY A 283 -18.05 -18.45 8.98
N LYS A 284 -19.15 -17.84 9.45
CA LYS A 284 -20.21 -17.36 8.55
C LYS A 284 -19.79 -16.04 7.87
N PRO A 285 -20.13 -15.83 6.60
CA PRO A 285 -19.87 -14.54 5.95
C PRO A 285 -20.69 -13.44 6.63
N ILE A 286 -20.08 -12.25 6.75
CA ILE A 286 -20.76 -11.03 7.19
C ILE A 286 -21.35 -10.24 6.02
N LEU A 287 -20.92 -10.57 4.81
CA LEU A 287 -21.44 -10.06 3.55
C LEU A 287 -21.37 -11.19 2.52
N GLU A 288 -22.49 -11.47 1.88
CA GLU A 288 -22.62 -12.46 0.81
C GLU A 288 -23.45 -11.82 -0.31
N VAL A 289 -22.85 -11.65 -1.49
CA VAL A 289 -23.43 -10.83 -2.56
C VAL A 289 -22.96 -11.29 -3.93
N VAL A 290 -23.82 -11.20 -4.95
CA VAL A 290 -23.40 -11.28 -6.36
C VAL A 290 -23.08 -9.87 -6.84
N LEU A 291 -21.81 -9.55 -7.10
CA LEU A 291 -21.44 -8.30 -7.76
C LEU A 291 -21.75 -8.38 -9.26
N GLU A 292 -22.25 -7.28 -9.81
CA GLU A 292 -22.50 -7.10 -11.24
C GLU A 292 -21.64 -5.95 -11.77
N ALA A 293 -21.44 -5.88 -13.09
CA ALA A 293 -20.69 -4.80 -13.72
C ALA A 293 -21.15 -3.43 -13.20
N GLY A 294 -20.18 -2.59 -12.82
CA GLY A 294 -20.45 -1.29 -12.21
C GLY A 294 -20.46 -1.28 -10.68
N ASP A 295 -20.55 -2.42 -9.99
CA ASP A 295 -20.52 -2.46 -8.52
C ASP A 295 -19.11 -2.28 -7.94
N LEU A 296 -19.04 -1.77 -6.71
CA LEU A 296 -17.81 -1.68 -5.92
C LEU A 296 -17.97 -2.46 -4.61
N LEU A 297 -16.93 -3.21 -4.23
CA LEU A 297 -16.80 -3.79 -2.90
C LEU A 297 -15.46 -3.35 -2.29
N TYR A 298 -15.51 -2.67 -1.15
CA TYR A 298 -14.34 -2.35 -0.32
C TYR A 298 -14.30 -3.25 0.91
N PHE A 299 -13.10 -3.68 1.31
CA PHE A 299 -12.87 -4.26 2.63
C PHE A 299 -11.45 -3.98 3.12
N PRO A 300 -11.25 -3.80 4.45
CA PRO A 300 -9.94 -3.65 5.04
C PRO A 300 -9.08 -4.92 4.93
N ARG A 301 -7.75 -4.75 5.04
CA ARG A 301 -6.83 -5.87 5.23
C ARG A 301 -7.23 -6.71 6.45
N GLY A 302 -7.12 -8.04 6.34
CA GLY A 302 -7.52 -8.99 7.39
C GLY A 302 -8.96 -9.53 7.28
N PHE A 303 -9.81 -8.91 6.45
CA PHE A 303 -11.12 -9.49 6.15
C PHE A 303 -10.93 -10.65 5.17
N ILE A 304 -11.26 -11.87 5.63
CA ILE A 304 -11.20 -13.05 4.77
C ILE A 304 -12.24 -12.88 3.67
N HIS A 305 -11.89 -13.25 2.45
CA HIS A 305 -12.80 -13.19 1.32
C HIS A 305 -12.59 -14.38 0.37
N GLN A 306 -13.64 -14.69 -0.38
CA GLN A 306 -13.60 -15.60 -1.51
C GLN A 306 -14.64 -15.20 -2.55
N GLY A 307 -14.39 -15.55 -3.81
CA GLY A 307 -15.33 -15.30 -4.88
C GLY A 307 -15.33 -16.37 -5.98
N ASP A 308 -16.52 -16.82 -6.35
CA ASP A 308 -16.81 -17.81 -7.38
C ASP A 308 -17.75 -17.23 -8.45
N CYS A 309 -17.63 -17.70 -9.70
CA CYS A 309 -18.55 -17.29 -10.75
C CYS A 309 -19.83 -18.12 -10.71
N LEU A 310 -20.94 -17.47 -11.05
CA LEU A 310 -22.20 -18.15 -11.34
C LEU A 310 -22.02 -19.09 -12.55
N SER A 311 -22.90 -20.08 -12.68
CA SER A 311 -22.76 -21.17 -13.66
C SER A 311 -22.82 -20.72 -15.13
N ASP A 312 -23.42 -19.57 -15.42
CA ASP A 312 -23.81 -19.12 -16.77
C ASP A 312 -23.07 -17.88 -17.27
N VAL A 313 -22.24 -17.25 -16.43
CA VAL A 313 -21.58 -15.99 -16.77
C VAL A 313 -20.16 -15.92 -16.21
N HIS A 314 -19.24 -15.37 -16.98
CA HIS A 314 -17.87 -15.11 -16.52
C HIS A 314 -17.85 -13.91 -15.56
N SER A 315 -16.68 -13.64 -14.99
CA SER A 315 -16.43 -12.39 -14.27
C SER A 315 -15.07 -11.82 -14.65
N LEU A 316 -15.06 -10.50 -14.90
CA LEU A 316 -13.86 -9.68 -14.89
C LEU A 316 -13.98 -8.63 -13.77
N HIS A 317 -12.98 -8.55 -12.91
CA HIS A 317 -12.84 -7.42 -11.98
C HIS A 317 -11.38 -6.98 -11.88
N ILE A 318 -11.19 -5.74 -11.46
CA ILE A 318 -9.89 -5.21 -11.05
C ILE A 318 -9.95 -4.89 -9.56
N THR A 319 -9.00 -5.40 -8.79
CA THR A 319 -8.83 -5.02 -7.39
C THR A 319 -7.78 -3.95 -7.33
N VAL A 320 -8.19 -2.73 -6.96
CA VAL A 320 -7.27 -1.62 -6.67
C VAL A 320 -6.87 -1.71 -5.21
N SER A 321 -5.57 -1.68 -4.93
CA SER A 321 -5.00 -1.90 -3.60
C SER A 321 -4.14 -0.74 -3.11
N PHE A 322 -4.20 -0.45 -1.81
CA PHE A 322 -3.45 0.62 -1.15
C PHE A 322 -2.91 0.19 0.22
N TYR A 323 -2.08 1.04 0.83
CA TYR A 323 -1.74 1.00 2.26
C TYR A 323 -0.90 -0.19 2.74
N GLN A 324 -0.27 -0.93 1.82
CA GLN A 324 0.71 -1.95 2.19
C GLN A 324 1.82 -1.32 3.05
N ARG A 325 2.08 -1.90 4.24
CA ARG A 325 3.12 -1.43 5.18
C ARG A 325 3.05 0.08 5.49
N ASN A 326 1.85 0.65 5.53
CA ASN A 326 1.62 2.07 5.81
C ASN A 326 1.03 2.33 7.22
N SER A 327 1.51 1.61 8.24
CA SER A 327 0.98 1.73 9.62
C SER A 327 1.84 2.61 10.53
N TRP A 328 1.28 2.99 11.69
CA TRP A 328 2.03 3.62 12.78
C TRP A 328 3.26 2.82 13.21
N GLY A 329 3.15 1.49 13.20
CA GLY A 329 4.28 0.61 13.50
C GLY A 329 5.40 0.72 12.46
N ASN A 330 5.05 0.90 11.18
CA ASN A 330 6.03 1.12 10.11
C ASN A 330 6.73 2.48 10.25
N LEU A 331 6.03 3.53 10.68
CA LEU A 331 6.65 4.82 10.98
C LEU A 331 7.56 4.73 12.22
N LEU A 332 7.11 4.08 13.30
CA LEU A 332 7.92 3.87 14.50
C LEU A 332 9.18 3.03 14.23
N ALA A 333 9.13 2.13 13.26
CA ALA A 333 10.32 1.39 12.79
C ALA A 333 11.39 2.29 12.15
N LYS A 334 11.05 3.52 11.74
CA LYS A 334 12.01 4.56 11.31
C LYS A 334 12.36 5.51 12.46
N VAL A 335 11.38 5.91 13.27
CA VAL A 335 11.56 6.86 14.38
C VAL A 335 12.43 6.28 15.50
N VAL A 336 12.16 5.05 15.96
CA VAL A 336 12.81 4.48 17.15
C VAL A 336 14.31 4.27 16.96
N PRO A 337 14.79 3.68 15.83
CA PRO A 337 16.23 3.56 15.60
C PRO A 337 16.95 4.90 15.54
N ALA A 338 16.39 5.87 14.81
CA ALA A 338 16.98 7.21 14.68
C ALA A 338 17.02 7.95 16.03
N ALA A 339 15.94 7.87 16.82
CA ALA A 339 15.90 8.42 18.16
C ALA A 339 16.95 7.81 19.09
N LEU A 340 17.22 6.50 18.94
CA LEU A 340 18.20 5.80 19.75
C LEU A 340 19.62 6.22 19.40
N GLU A 341 19.92 6.39 18.11
CA GLU A 341 21.20 6.92 17.64
C GLU A 341 21.46 8.33 18.21
N MET A 342 20.51 9.25 18.06
CA MET A 342 20.60 10.60 18.64
C MET A 342 20.76 10.58 20.17
N ALA A 343 19.98 9.77 20.87
CA ALA A 343 20.07 9.64 22.32
C ALA A 343 21.45 9.13 22.77
N MET A 344 22.04 8.19 22.02
CA MET A 344 23.39 7.68 22.29
C MET A 344 24.48 8.72 22.03
N GLU A 345 24.27 9.70 21.14
CA GLU A 345 25.21 10.80 20.89
C GLU A 345 25.10 11.91 21.94
N GLU A 346 23.88 12.26 22.32
CA GLU A 346 23.61 13.46 23.14
C GLU A 346 23.58 13.17 24.65
N ASP A 347 23.23 11.94 25.06
CA ASP A 347 22.91 11.65 26.45
C ASP A 347 23.73 10.48 27.04
N VAL A 348 24.51 10.80 28.07
CA VAL A 348 25.37 9.81 28.74
C VAL A 348 24.56 8.66 29.34
N ASP A 349 23.29 8.87 29.72
CA ASP A 349 22.45 7.82 30.30
C ASP A 349 22.25 6.62 29.36
N PHE A 350 22.25 6.86 28.04
CA PHE A 350 22.18 5.82 26.99
C PHE A 350 23.54 5.21 26.66
N ARG A 351 24.65 5.88 27.04
CA ARG A 351 26.03 5.38 26.85
C ARG A 351 26.60 4.60 28.03
N ARG A 352 26.00 4.71 29.23
CA ARG A 352 26.48 3.97 30.41
C ARG A 352 26.44 2.46 30.14
N GLY A 353 27.54 1.78 30.48
CA GLY A 353 27.65 0.33 30.35
C GLY A 353 26.59 -0.42 31.18
N LEU A 354 26.17 -1.59 30.69
CA LEU A 354 25.30 -2.49 31.42
C LEU A 354 25.98 -3.00 32.71
N PRO A 355 25.21 -3.40 33.74
CA PRO A 355 25.78 -4.10 34.89
C PRO A 355 26.56 -5.33 34.44
N VAL A 356 27.79 -5.52 34.92
CA VAL A 356 28.70 -6.58 34.45
C VAL A 356 28.15 -8.00 34.60
N ASP A 357 27.23 -8.20 35.55
CA ASP A 357 26.65 -9.48 35.93
C ASP A 357 25.22 -9.68 35.42
N TYR A 358 24.72 -8.81 34.53
CA TYR A 358 23.32 -8.82 34.09
C TYR A 358 22.86 -10.16 33.49
N LEU A 359 23.78 -10.91 32.87
CA LEU A 359 23.52 -12.25 32.32
C LEU A 359 23.14 -13.29 33.39
N THR A 360 23.40 -13.02 34.67
CA THR A 360 23.06 -13.91 35.79
C THR A 360 21.61 -13.76 36.26
N TYR A 361 20.89 -12.72 35.83
CA TYR A 361 19.49 -12.45 36.24
C TYR A 361 18.57 -11.92 35.12
N MET A 362 19.11 -11.62 33.94
CA MET A 362 18.34 -11.28 32.73
C MET A 362 18.43 -12.38 31.66
N GLY A 363 17.58 -12.30 30.64
CA GLY A 363 17.48 -13.31 29.56
C GLY A 363 16.45 -14.41 29.84
N VAL A 364 16.13 -15.19 28.81
CA VAL A 364 15.07 -16.22 28.84
C VAL A 364 15.34 -17.27 29.92
N GLN A 365 16.60 -17.71 30.10
CA GLN A 365 16.97 -18.69 31.13
C GLN A 365 16.71 -18.22 32.58
N ASN A 366 16.56 -16.91 32.78
CA ASN A 366 16.35 -16.27 34.08
C ASN A 366 14.96 -15.61 34.17
N SER A 367 14.00 -15.94 33.28
CA SER A 367 12.70 -15.26 33.22
C SER A 367 11.91 -15.34 34.52
N ASP A 368 12.03 -16.47 35.22
CA ASP A 368 11.28 -16.82 36.42
C ASP A 368 12.13 -16.67 37.69
N LYS A 369 13.35 -16.14 37.55
CA LYS A 369 14.26 -15.95 38.67
C LYS A 369 13.84 -14.73 39.50
N GLU A 370 13.52 -14.99 40.76
CA GLU A 370 13.22 -13.97 41.76
C GLU A 370 14.52 -13.28 42.22
N ASP A 371 14.93 -12.24 41.51
CA ASP A 371 16.11 -11.43 41.82
C ASP A 371 15.73 -9.93 41.81
N PRO A 372 15.93 -9.18 42.90
CA PRO A 372 15.54 -7.76 42.96
C PRO A 372 16.25 -6.89 41.91
N ARG A 373 17.43 -7.31 41.42
CA ARG A 373 18.15 -6.61 40.35
C ARG A 373 17.41 -6.68 39.02
N ARG A 374 16.61 -7.72 38.77
CA ARG A 374 15.77 -7.84 37.57
C ARG A 374 14.73 -6.72 37.51
N ALA A 375 14.05 -6.46 38.62
CA ALA A 375 13.09 -5.37 38.71
C ALA A 375 13.75 -4.00 38.49
N GLN A 376 14.93 -3.77 39.08
CA GLN A 376 15.70 -2.54 38.87
C GLN A 376 16.16 -2.37 37.42
N PHE A 377 16.60 -3.45 36.77
CA PHE A 377 17.00 -3.45 35.36
C PHE A 377 15.82 -3.09 34.45
N LEU A 378 14.65 -3.71 34.65
CA LEU A 378 13.45 -3.41 33.88
C LEU A 378 12.98 -1.96 34.10
N SER A 379 13.03 -1.46 35.34
CA SER A 379 12.72 -0.06 35.64
C SER A 379 13.69 0.92 34.94
N ARG A 380 14.99 0.58 34.85
CA ARG A 380 15.95 1.38 34.09
C ARG A 380 15.61 1.39 32.59
N ILE A 381 15.24 0.24 32.01
CA ILE A 381 14.81 0.16 30.60
C ILE A 381 13.56 1.01 30.38
N GLU A 382 12.54 0.92 31.24
CA GLU A 382 11.32 1.73 31.13
C GLU A 382 11.64 3.24 31.19
N GLY A 383 12.52 3.65 32.11
CA GLY A 383 12.98 5.03 32.21
C GLY A 383 13.68 5.52 30.93
N LEU A 384 14.58 4.71 30.37
CA LEU A 384 15.26 5.03 29.11
C LEU A 384 14.29 5.08 27.93
N MET A 385 13.34 4.15 27.83
CA MET A 385 12.31 4.15 26.78
C MET A 385 11.40 5.38 26.87
N LYS A 386 11.05 5.82 28.08
CA LYS A 386 10.30 7.07 28.27
C LYS A 386 11.13 8.28 27.83
N LYS A 387 12.42 8.32 28.20
CA LYS A 387 13.36 9.39 27.82
C LYS A 387 13.59 9.42 26.30
N LEU A 388 13.60 8.27 25.64
CA LEU A 388 13.83 8.14 24.18
C LEU A 388 12.86 9.00 23.35
N SER A 389 11.62 9.19 23.82
CA SER A 389 10.63 10.01 23.13
C SER A 389 11.04 11.48 22.96
N THR A 390 11.96 12.01 23.79
CA THR A 390 12.46 13.39 23.65
C THR A 390 13.46 13.55 22.51
N PHE A 391 14.02 12.45 22.00
CA PHE A 391 14.97 12.42 20.91
C PHE A 391 14.33 12.01 19.57
N ALA A 392 13.01 11.85 19.52
CA ALA A 392 12.32 11.31 18.35
C ALA A 392 12.37 12.28 17.14
N PRO A 393 13.12 11.96 16.06
CA PRO A 393 13.23 12.83 14.90
C PRO A 393 12.09 12.53 13.92
N VAL A 394 10.87 12.89 14.32
CA VAL A 394 9.64 12.50 13.60
C VAL A 394 9.65 12.97 12.15
N ASP A 395 10.04 14.22 11.89
CA ASP A 395 10.07 14.77 10.53
C ASP A 395 11.06 14.04 9.63
N ALA A 396 12.29 13.77 10.11
CA ALA A 396 13.28 13.01 9.36
C ALA A 396 12.80 11.57 9.07
N ALA A 397 12.14 10.92 10.04
CA ALA A 397 11.56 9.59 9.84
C ALA A 397 10.41 9.60 8.81
N VAL A 398 9.60 10.67 8.80
CA VAL A 398 8.57 10.88 7.77
C VAL A 398 9.20 11.10 6.40
N ASP A 399 10.30 11.85 6.30
CA ASP A 399 11.01 12.05 5.04
C ASP A 399 11.64 10.75 4.51
N GLN A 400 12.21 9.91 5.38
CA GLN A 400 12.67 8.57 5.00
C GLN A 400 11.53 7.71 4.46
N LYS A 401 10.35 7.78 5.10
CA LYS A 401 9.16 7.08 4.61
C LYS A 401 8.63 7.68 3.31
N ALA A 402 8.72 9.00 3.13
CA ALA A 402 8.33 9.69 1.91
C ALA A 402 9.25 9.33 0.75
N ARG A 403 10.56 9.19 0.97
CA ARG A 403 11.50 8.67 -0.02
C ARG A 403 11.08 7.29 -0.52
N ASP A 404 10.83 6.37 0.40
CA ASP A 404 10.41 5.01 0.06
C ASP A 404 9.08 5.04 -0.74
N TYR A 405 8.11 5.89 -0.32
CA TYR A 405 6.87 6.11 -1.05
C TYR A 405 7.08 6.68 -2.47
N LEU A 406 7.97 7.66 -2.64
CA LEU A 406 8.26 8.22 -3.97
C LEU A 406 8.90 7.19 -4.90
N HIS A 407 9.67 6.24 -4.38
CA HIS A 407 10.20 5.12 -5.15
C HIS A 407 9.10 4.12 -5.55
N ASP A 408 8.11 3.91 -4.68
CA ASP A 408 6.97 3.03 -4.95
C ASP A 408 5.98 3.60 -5.99
N CYS A 409 5.93 4.93 -6.12
CA CYS A 409 4.95 5.64 -6.94
C CYS A 409 5.02 5.29 -8.44
N LEU A 410 3.85 5.22 -9.09
CA LEU A 410 3.79 5.30 -10.54
C LEU A 410 4.21 6.71 -11.01
N PRO A 411 4.83 6.83 -12.20
CA PRO A 411 5.07 8.13 -12.80
C PRO A 411 3.75 8.84 -13.11
N PRO A 412 3.70 10.18 -13.06
CA PRO A 412 2.47 10.92 -13.33
C PRO A 412 2.07 10.84 -14.82
N MET A 413 0.80 10.58 -15.10
CA MET A 413 0.27 10.77 -16.45
C MET A 413 -0.04 12.26 -16.69
N LEU A 414 0.75 12.91 -17.55
CA LEU A 414 0.57 14.33 -17.89
C LEU A 414 -0.69 14.53 -18.76
N THR A 415 -1.43 15.61 -18.49
CA THR A 415 -2.48 16.08 -19.40
C THR A 415 -1.87 16.61 -20.70
N ALA A 416 -2.68 16.82 -21.73
CA ALA A 416 -2.20 17.39 -22.99
C ALA A 416 -1.53 18.75 -22.80
N GLU A 417 -2.11 19.64 -21.97
CA GLU A 417 -1.56 20.96 -21.65
C GLU A 417 -0.22 20.85 -20.92
N GLU A 418 -0.14 20.01 -19.89
CA GLU A 418 1.08 19.82 -19.10
C GLU A 418 2.18 19.17 -19.92
N ARG A 419 1.85 18.23 -20.80
CA ARG A 419 2.80 17.64 -21.75
C ARG A 419 3.36 18.73 -22.67
N ALA A 420 2.49 19.49 -23.33
CA ALA A 420 2.87 20.52 -24.30
C ALA A 420 3.76 21.63 -23.71
N SER A 421 3.61 21.94 -22.43
CA SER A 421 4.37 23.00 -21.73
C SER A 421 5.50 22.48 -20.82
N SER A 422 5.78 21.18 -20.85
CA SER A 422 6.90 20.55 -20.13
C SER A 422 8.02 20.18 -21.10
N VAL A 423 9.12 19.64 -20.56
CA VAL A 423 10.22 19.10 -21.38
C VAL A 423 9.75 18.02 -22.37
N GLN A 424 8.67 17.28 -22.06
CA GLN A 424 8.14 16.26 -22.98
C GLN A 424 7.49 16.85 -24.23
N GLY A 425 7.12 18.13 -24.20
CA GLY A 425 6.56 18.88 -25.34
C GLY A 425 7.56 19.85 -25.95
N ALA A 426 8.84 19.80 -25.56
CA ALA A 426 9.85 20.70 -26.10
C ALA A 426 9.97 20.53 -27.62
N PRO A 427 10.10 21.63 -28.39
CA PRO A 427 10.10 21.60 -29.86
C PRO A 427 11.38 21.01 -30.47
N SER A 428 12.44 20.88 -29.67
CA SER A 428 13.75 20.38 -30.10
C SER A 428 13.62 19.04 -30.81
N ARG A 429 14.08 18.98 -32.07
CA ARG A 429 13.93 17.79 -32.93
C ARG A 429 15.08 17.68 -33.93
N TRP A 430 15.15 16.53 -34.59
CA TRP A 430 16.03 16.33 -35.74
C TRP A 430 15.29 16.68 -37.03
N GLU A 431 15.81 17.62 -37.80
CA GLU A 431 15.23 18.04 -39.08
C GLU A 431 16.35 18.36 -40.07
N ASN A 432 16.22 17.89 -41.32
CA ASN A 432 17.16 18.18 -42.41
C ASN A 432 18.65 17.91 -42.10
N GLY A 433 18.95 16.94 -41.23
CA GLY A 433 20.33 16.54 -40.91
C GLY A 433 20.97 17.34 -39.78
N GLU A 434 20.21 18.19 -39.08
CA GLU A 434 20.67 18.95 -37.92
C GLU A 434 19.66 18.92 -36.77
N ALA A 435 20.14 19.23 -35.56
CA ALA A 435 19.28 19.44 -34.41
C ALA A 435 18.73 20.88 -34.46
N VAL A 436 17.42 21.00 -34.67
CA VAL A 436 16.71 22.28 -34.74
C VAL A 436 15.93 22.54 -33.46
N ASP A 437 15.48 23.78 -33.27
CA ASP A 437 14.73 24.23 -32.11
C ASP A 437 15.45 23.95 -30.77
N MET A 438 16.78 24.01 -30.83
CA MET A 438 17.68 23.98 -29.69
C MET A 438 17.71 25.37 -29.03
N GLY A 439 17.71 25.44 -27.71
CA GLY A 439 17.90 26.71 -26.98
C GLY A 439 16.63 27.38 -26.46
N VAL A 440 15.57 26.62 -26.23
CA VAL A 440 14.37 27.16 -25.57
C VAL A 440 14.69 27.61 -24.14
N ALA A 441 14.52 28.92 -23.85
CA ALA A 441 15.16 29.55 -22.71
C ALA A 441 14.25 29.81 -21.49
N ILE A 442 14.71 29.30 -20.36
CA ILE A 442 14.51 29.72 -18.97
C ILE A 442 14.63 31.24 -18.70
N ARG A 443 13.57 32.08 -18.67
CA ARG A 443 13.74 33.53 -18.32
C ARG A 443 13.06 33.93 -17.01
N GLY A 444 13.49 35.03 -16.39
CA GLY A 444 12.94 35.52 -15.12
C GLY A 444 11.42 35.78 -15.13
N GLN A 445 10.86 36.23 -16.25
CA GLN A 445 9.41 36.44 -16.42
C GLN A 445 8.63 35.13 -16.69
N THR A 446 9.33 34.03 -16.99
CA THR A 446 8.68 32.73 -17.25
C THR A 446 7.91 32.31 -16.02
N ARG A 447 6.65 31.94 -16.22
CA ARG A 447 5.78 31.44 -15.16
C ARG A 447 5.87 29.93 -15.11
N VAL A 448 6.25 29.38 -13.97
CA VAL A 448 6.46 27.94 -13.74
C VAL A 448 5.64 27.44 -12.56
N ARG A 449 5.30 26.15 -12.56
CA ARG A 449 4.80 25.41 -11.40
C ARG A 449 5.22 23.94 -11.50
N LEU A 450 5.18 23.23 -10.37
CA LEU A 450 5.32 21.76 -10.38
C LEU A 450 4.22 21.13 -11.25
N VAL A 451 4.56 20.07 -11.98
CA VAL A 451 3.58 19.32 -12.79
C VAL A 451 2.50 18.67 -11.93
N ARG A 452 2.87 18.11 -10.77
CA ARG A 452 1.93 17.55 -9.77
C ARG A 452 2.36 17.94 -8.37
N SER A 453 1.44 17.97 -7.41
CA SER A 453 1.82 18.23 -6.02
C SER A 453 2.70 17.13 -5.43
N GLY A 454 2.45 15.87 -5.80
CA GLY A 454 3.18 14.72 -5.28
C GLY A 454 4.36 14.29 -6.16
N VAL A 455 4.81 15.12 -7.11
CA VAL A 455 5.88 14.72 -8.05
C VAL A 455 7.26 14.67 -7.40
N ALA A 456 7.48 15.46 -6.35
CA ALA A 456 8.78 15.62 -5.72
C ALA A 456 8.67 15.87 -4.21
N ARG A 457 9.70 15.47 -3.47
CA ARG A 457 9.85 15.65 -2.02
C ARG A 457 11.29 16.04 -1.71
N LEU A 458 11.44 17.08 -0.90
CA LEU A 458 12.73 17.48 -0.33
C LEU A 458 13.00 16.61 0.91
N CYS A 459 14.20 16.06 1.02
CA CYS A 459 14.64 15.26 2.16
C CYS A 459 16.09 15.63 2.50
N SER A 460 16.42 15.72 3.79
CA SER A 460 17.80 15.90 4.26
C SER A 460 18.32 14.59 4.86
N ASP A 461 19.58 14.27 4.59
CA ASP A 461 20.32 13.19 5.27
C ASP A 461 21.31 13.72 6.34
N GLY A 462 21.30 15.03 6.58
CA GLY A 462 22.20 15.72 7.51
C GLY A 462 23.46 16.30 6.85
N GLU A 463 23.85 15.78 5.68
CA GLU A 463 25.01 16.28 4.92
C GLU A 463 24.57 17.08 3.69
N ALA A 464 23.54 16.60 3.00
CA ALA A 464 23.01 17.20 1.79
C ALA A 464 21.48 17.21 1.78
N VAL A 465 20.92 18.11 0.96
CA VAL A 465 19.49 18.18 0.71
C VAL A 465 19.21 17.54 -0.65
N TRP A 466 18.36 16.52 -0.66
CA TRP A 466 17.99 15.77 -1.85
C TRP A 466 16.55 16.05 -2.24
N LEU A 467 16.32 16.25 -3.54
CA LEU A 467 14.98 16.25 -4.12
C LEU A 467 14.73 14.88 -4.75
N TYR A 468 13.94 14.05 -4.07
CA TYR A 468 13.43 12.80 -4.64
C TYR A 468 12.22 13.10 -5.52
N TYR A 469 12.03 12.35 -6.61
CA TYR A 469 10.93 12.58 -7.55
C TYR A 469 10.43 11.33 -8.25
N THR A 470 9.22 11.40 -8.80
CA THR A 470 8.50 10.27 -9.43
C THR A 470 8.43 10.35 -10.95
N ALA A 471 8.81 11.47 -11.57
CA ALA A 471 8.63 11.73 -13.00
C ALA A 471 9.31 10.68 -13.91
N ASP A 472 10.45 10.15 -13.48
CA ASP A 472 11.23 9.14 -14.20
C ASP A 472 11.01 7.71 -13.66
N ASN A 473 9.99 7.48 -12.83
CA ASN A 473 9.70 6.14 -12.36
C ASN A 473 9.17 5.26 -13.50
N SER A 474 9.47 3.97 -13.43
CA SER A 474 8.85 2.96 -14.29
C SER A 474 7.41 2.66 -13.88
N ARG A 475 6.56 2.28 -14.84
CA ARG A 475 5.21 1.72 -14.56
C ARG A 475 5.25 0.33 -13.92
N VAL A 476 6.40 -0.33 -13.98
CA VAL A 476 6.71 -1.59 -13.28
C VAL A 476 7.39 -1.26 -11.95
N TYR A 477 6.79 -1.75 -10.86
CA TYR A 477 7.24 -1.53 -9.49
C TYR A 477 8.73 -1.84 -9.32
N HIS A 478 9.48 -0.86 -8.79
CA HIS A 478 10.92 -0.95 -8.47
C HIS A 478 11.81 -1.50 -9.61
N LYS A 479 11.38 -1.36 -10.88
CA LYS A 479 12.24 -1.68 -12.03
C LYS A 479 13.49 -0.80 -12.06
N GLU A 480 13.41 0.39 -11.48
CA GLU A 480 14.47 1.38 -11.43
C GLU A 480 14.79 1.74 -9.97
N GLU A 481 16.03 2.16 -9.73
CA GLU A 481 16.45 2.72 -8.44
C GLU A 481 15.74 4.05 -8.13
N PRO A 482 15.65 4.46 -6.84
CA PRO A 482 15.09 5.74 -6.45
C PRO A 482 15.74 6.91 -7.20
N LYS A 483 14.91 7.83 -7.70
CA LYS A 483 15.37 9.00 -8.46
C LYS A 483 15.51 10.20 -7.53
N SER A 484 16.69 10.82 -7.56
CA SER A 484 16.97 12.03 -6.79
C SER A 484 17.90 12.99 -7.55
N VAL A 485 17.96 14.22 -7.06
CA VAL A 485 18.96 15.21 -7.43
C VAL A 485 19.33 16.00 -6.18
N GLU A 486 20.61 16.29 -6.00
CA GLU A 486 21.07 17.15 -4.92
C GLU A 486 20.62 18.59 -5.16
N ILE A 487 20.04 19.22 -4.14
CA ILE A 487 19.65 20.62 -4.12
C ILE A 487 20.70 21.38 -3.32
N LYS A 488 21.41 22.27 -4.01
CA LYS A 488 22.41 23.13 -3.39
C LYS A 488 21.75 24.09 -2.39
N ALA A 489 22.51 24.53 -1.40
CA ALA A 489 22.03 25.42 -0.34
C ALA A 489 21.39 26.71 -0.88
N GLU A 490 21.91 27.27 -1.99
CA GLU A 490 21.35 28.46 -2.66
C GLU A 490 19.97 28.22 -3.33
N HIS A 491 19.57 26.96 -3.51
CA HIS A 491 18.32 26.55 -4.16
C HIS A 491 17.26 26.02 -3.17
N THR A 492 17.63 25.70 -1.93
CA THR A 492 16.74 25.06 -0.94
C THR A 492 15.46 25.87 -0.70
N ASP A 493 15.58 27.12 -0.29
CA ASP A 493 14.43 28.01 -0.02
C ASP A 493 13.53 28.17 -1.25
N ALA A 494 14.13 28.18 -2.45
CA ALA A 494 13.39 28.32 -3.70
C ALA A 494 12.63 27.04 -4.08
N MET A 495 13.19 25.87 -3.79
CA MET A 495 12.52 24.59 -3.97
C MET A 495 11.35 24.43 -2.99
N GLU A 496 11.53 24.78 -1.72
CA GLU A 496 10.47 24.80 -0.72
C GLU A 496 9.34 25.76 -1.12
N PHE A 497 9.69 26.99 -1.51
CA PHE A 497 8.74 27.98 -2.02
C PHE A 497 7.92 27.42 -3.18
N LEU A 498 8.55 26.75 -4.15
CA LEU A 498 7.87 26.19 -5.31
C LEU A 498 6.94 25.02 -4.94
N ILE A 499 7.35 24.15 -4.01
CA ILE A 499 6.51 23.07 -3.48
C ILE A 499 5.26 23.63 -2.80
N HIS A 500 5.42 24.67 -1.98
CA HIS A 500 4.32 25.30 -1.25
C HIS A 500 3.44 26.20 -2.11
N ALA A 501 3.96 26.76 -3.21
CA ALA A 501 3.20 27.59 -4.13
C ALA A 501 2.21 26.79 -4.99
N TYR A 502 2.42 25.49 -5.18
CA TYR A 502 1.53 24.63 -5.97
C TYR A 502 0.06 24.74 -5.48
N PRO A 503 -0.94 24.88 -6.39
CA PRO A 503 -0.88 24.75 -7.85
C PRO A 503 -0.65 26.08 -8.60
N LYS A 504 -0.29 27.16 -7.90
CA LYS A 504 -0.15 28.48 -8.53
C LYS A 504 1.12 28.54 -9.37
N PHE A 505 1.01 29.19 -10.51
CA PHE A 505 2.18 29.60 -11.27
C PHE A 505 2.90 30.74 -10.55
N VAL A 506 4.22 30.66 -10.50
CA VAL A 506 5.11 31.71 -9.98
C VAL A 506 6.10 32.11 -11.07
N THR A 507 6.53 33.37 -11.08
CA THR A 507 7.59 33.81 -11.99
C THR A 507 8.95 33.31 -11.52
N VAL A 508 9.82 32.88 -12.43
CA VAL A 508 11.19 32.46 -12.07
C VAL A 508 11.94 33.55 -11.31
N GLY A 509 11.75 34.82 -11.68
CA GLY A 509 12.35 35.97 -11.00
C GLY A 509 11.88 36.14 -9.55
N SER A 510 10.74 35.57 -9.17
CA SER A 510 10.22 35.60 -7.79
C SER A 510 10.75 34.47 -6.90
N LEU A 511 11.52 33.52 -7.45
CA LEU A 511 12.15 32.47 -6.64
C LEU A 511 13.11 33.11 -5.62
N PRO A 512 13.07 32.69 -4.34
CA PRO A 512 13.91 33.23 -3.28
C PRO A 512 15.36 32.72 -3.36
N CYS A 513 16.04 32.99 -4.48
CA CYS A 513 17.49 32.87 -4.59
C CYS A 513 18.16 34.25 -4.56
N LYS A 514 19.43 34.30 -4.14
CA LYS A 514 20.20 35.55 -4.06
C LYS A 514 20.54 36.12 -5.44
N LEU A 515 21.04 35.29 -6.35
CA LEU A 515 21.42 35.71 -7.71
C LEU A 515 20.30 35.39 -8.71
N ALA A 516 20.18 36.20 -9.76
CA ALA A 516 19.22 35.93 -10.84
C ALA A 516 19.55 34.65 -11.62
N GLU A 517 20.84 34.34 -11.73
CA GLU A 517 21.36 33.14 -12.39
C GLU A 517 20.92 31.86 -11.66
N ASP A 518 20.98 31.85 -10.32
CA ASP A 518 20.53 30.72 -9.50
C ASP A 518 19.06 30.39 -9.76
N LYS A 519 18.20 31.42 -9.84
CA LYS A 519 16.76 31.26 -10.11
C LYS A 519 16.50 30.57 -11.44
N VAL A 520 17.19 31.02 -12.49
CA VAL A 520 17.07 30.45 -13.83
C VAL A 520 17.64 29.03 -13.85
N SER A 521 18.81 28.81 -13.24
CA SER A 521 19.47 27.51 -13.21
C SER A 521 18.62 26.43 -12.51
N LEU A 522 17.98 26.78 -11.39
CA LEU A 522 17.04 25.89 -10.69
C LEU A 522 15.83 25.57 -11.57
N ALA A 523 15.22 26.58 -12.19
CA ALA A 523 14.08 26.37 -13.08
C ALA A 523 14.45 25.47 -14.27
N GLU A 524 15.60 25.68 -14.90
CA GLU A 524 16.09 24.83 -15.98
C GLU A 524 16.36 23.40 -15.53
N LEU A 525 16.97 23.20 -14.35
CA LEU A 525 17.21 21.88 -13.77
C LEU A 525 15.89 21.13 -13.60
N LEU A 526 14.90 21.76 -12.96
CA LEU A 526 13.60 21.16 -12.72
C LEU A 526 12.83 20.90 -14.02
N PHE A 527 12.95 21.79 -15.01
CA PHE A 527 12.32 21.61 -16.32
C PHE A 527 12.90 20.42 -17.05
N LYS A 528 14.24 20.32 -17.13
CA LYS A 528 14.95 19.19 -17.77
C LYS A 528 14.60 17.84 -17.13
N ARG A 529 14.31 17.82 -15.83
CA ARG A 529 13.86 16.63 -15.08
C ARG A 529 12.34 16.37 -15.18
N GLY A 530 11.60 17.18 -15.94
CA GLY A 530 10.15 17.05 -16.09
C GLY A 530 9.35 17.32 -14.81
N LEU A 531 9.91 18.04 -13.84
CA LEU A 531 9.29 18.31 -12.53
C LEU A 531 8.44 19.57 -12.52
N ILE A 532 8.68 20.48 -13.48
CA ILE A 532 7.88 21.68 -13.70
C ILE A 532 7.39 21.74 -15.14
N HIS A 533 6.38 22.57 -15.35
CA HIS A 533 5.98 23.02 -16.68
C HIS A 533 5.67 24.52 -16.65
N THR A 534 5.63 25.13 -17.82
CA THR A 534 5.43 26.58 -17.99
C THR A 534 3.96 26.93 -18.22
N ALA A 535 3.58 28.17 -17.94
CA ALA A 535 2.20 28.63 -18.16
C ALA A 535 1.81 28.66 -19.65
N GLU A 536 2.81 28.83 -20.51
CA GLU A 536 2.69 28.80 -21.97
C GLU A 536 3.82 27.91 -22.50
N PRO A 537 3.60 27.10 -23.56
CA PRO A 537 4.67 26.34 -24.20
C PRO A 537 5.83 27.27 -24.53
N LEU A 538 7.04 26.86 -24.16
CA LEU A 538 8.19 27.69 -24.41
C LEU A 538 8.42 27.80 -25.93
N GLN A 539 8.41 29.04 -26.45
CA GLN A 539 8.63 29.34 -27.86
C GLN A 539 10.09 29.71 -28.12
N GLN A 540 10.52 29.61 -29.39
CA GLN A 540 11.83 30.10 -29.80
C GLN A 540 11.99 31.59 -29.51
N SER A 541 13.21 31.96 -29.11
CA SER A 541 13.65 33.35 -29.03
C SER A 541 14.05 33.90 -30.39
#